data_AF-A0A3G8YIA1-F1
#
_entry.id   AF-A0A3G8YIA1-F1
#
_cell.length_a   1.000
_cell.length_b   1.000
_cell.length_c   1.000
_cell.angle_alpha   90.00
_cell.angle_beta   90.00
_cell.angle_gamma   90.00
#
_symmetry.space_group_name_H-M   'P 1'
#
loop_
_entity.id
_entity.type
_entity.pdbx_description
1 polymer ?
#
loop_
_entity_poly.entity_id
_entity_poly.type
_entity_poly.pdbx_seq_one_letter_code
_entity_poly.pdbx_strand_id
1 'polypeptide(L)'
;MTKWELALRKLDCVREYVTFGVVLAAAGYGVNARFRQALSARVLFWSGGITRTQTVYPAEVRLSPILRHFRGRRPKYPTTSRPFGGRASAERSRLAQRNVDLASRHQGALSGRFAAVYVRLADGKENSQCQHLPRQAA
;
A
#
# COMPACT_ATOMS: atom_id res chain seq x y z
N MET A 1 13.01 19.68 -1.20
CA MET A 1 11.66 19.37 -0.69
C MET A 1 10.83 18.82 -1.83
N THR A 2 10.30 17.61 -1.67
CA THR A 2 9.56 16.90 -2.72
C THR A 2 8.07 17.23 -2.70
N LYS A 3 7.34 16.93 -3.79
CA LYS A 3 5.90 17.20 -3.91
C LYS A 3 5.07 16.53 -2.79
N TRP A 4 5.44 15.30 -2.41
CA TRP A 4 4.72 14.55 -1.38
C TRP A 4 5.04 15.06 0.04
N GLU A 5 6.25 15.55 0.30
CA GLU A 5 6.61 16.22 1.56
C GLU A 5 5.80 17.51 1.76
N LEU A 6 5.66 18.33 0.71
CA LEU A 6 4.84 19.53 0.76
C LEU A 6 3.37 19.20 1.07
N ALA A 7 2.83 18.14 0.47
CA ALA A 7 1.47 17.70 0.72
C ALA A 7 1.26 17.30 2.19
N LEU A 8 2.20 16.55 2.78
CA LEU A 8 2.15 16.19 4.21
C LEU A 8 2.22 17.43 5.11
N ARG A 9 3.12 18.37 4.80
CA ARG A 9 3.24 19.61 5.58
C ARG A 9 1.95 20.43 5.53
N LYS A 10 1.33 20.55 4.36
CA LYS A 10 0.03 21.22 4.21
C LYS A 10 -1.06 20.51 5.00
N LEU A 11 -1.06 19.18 4.99
CA LEU A 11 -2.00 18.38 5.78
C LEU A 11 -1.83 18.64 7.27
N ASP A 12 -0.59 18.71 7.76
CA ASP A 12 -0.29 19.00 9.16
C ASP A 12 -0.76 20.41 9.57
N CYS A 13 -0.60 21.42 8.69
CA CYS A 13 -1.07 22.78 8.95
C CYS A 13 -2.59 22.88 9.14
N VAL A 14 -3.37 22.14 8.35
CA VAL A 14 -4.84 22.22 8.44
C VAL A 14 -5.40 21.32 9.55
N ARG A 15 -4.61 20.37 10.05
CA ARG A 15 -5.05 19.35 11.02
C ARG A 15 -5.55 19.94 12.34
N GLU A 16 -5.04 21.10 12.73
CA GLU A 16 -5.49 21.81 13.92
C GLU A 16 -6.90 22.40 13.76
N TYR A 17 -7.36 22.58 12.51
CA TYR A 17 -8.61 23.26 12.18
C TYR A 17 -9.70 22.32 11.64
N VAL A 18 -9.36 21.08 11.27
CA VAL A 18 -10.32 20.13 10.69
C VAL A 18 -10.15 18.71 11.24
N THR A 19 -11.27 18.00 11.35
CA THR A 19 -11.25 16.56 11.64
C THR A 19 -11.24 15.77 10.33
N PHE A 20 -10.23 14.92 10.14
CA PHE A 20 -10.13 14.07 8.96
C PHE A 20 -10.89 12.77 9.15
N GLY A 21 -11.80 12.46 8.21
CA GLY A 21 -12.37 11.13 8.08
C GLY A 21 -11.42 10.18 7.34
N VAL A 22 -11.27 10.38 6.02
CA VAL A 22 -10.35 9.60 5.17
C VAL A 22 -9.59 10.53 4.24
N VAL A 23 -8.27 10.38 4.16
CA VAL A 23 -7.41 11.07 3.21
C VAL A 23 -7.41 10.32 1.88
N LEU A 24 -7.96 10.94 0.84
CA LEU A 24 -7.91 10.40 -0.52
C LEU A 24 -6.69 10.94 -1.27
N ALA A 25 -5.81 10.03 -1.69
CA ALA A 25 -4.59 10.37 -2.40
C ALA A 25 -4.61 9.88 -3.85
N ALA A 26 -4.35 10.78 -4.79
CA ALA A 26 -4.16 10.41 -6.19
C ALA A 26 -2.97 9.46 -6.36
N ALA A 27 -2.95 8.69 -7.45
CA ALA A 27 -1.95 7.66 -7.69
C ALA A 27 -0.49 8.17 -7.63
N GLY A 28 -0.25 9.41 -8.06
CA GLY A 28 1.08 10.03 -8.01
C GLY A 28 1.65 10.20 -6.60
N TYR A 29 0.80 10.27 -5.57
CA TYR A 29 1.22 10.26 -4.17
C TYR A 29 1.15 8.86 -3.57
N GLY A 30 0.09 8.13 -3.90
CA GLY A 30 -0.19 6.82 -3.35
C GLY A 30 0.80 5.73 -3.75
N VAL A 31 1.67 5.94 -4.76
CA VAL A 31 2.81 5.04 -5.07
C VAL A 31 4.00 5.18 -4.12
N ASN A 32 4.13 6.30 -3.41
CA ASN A 32 5.27 6.54 -2.54
C ASN A 32 5.07 5.88 -1.16
N ALA A 33 5.91 4.88 -0.84
CA ALA A 33 5.85 4.17 0.44
C ALA A 33 6.08 5.10 1.64
N ARG A 34 7.00 6.06 1.56
CA ARG A 34 7.25 7.04 2.64
C ARG A 34 6.03 7.91 2.88
N PHE A 35 5.33 8.33 1.82
CA PHE A 35 4.09 9.09 1.94
C PHE A 35 2.99 8.28 2.65
N ARG A 36 2.76 7.02 2.25
CA ARG A 36 1.79 6.12 2.91
C ARG A 36 2.15 5.85 4.38
N GLN A 37 3.43 5.63 4.67
CA GLN A 37 3.92 5.46 6.03
C GLN A 37 3.71 6.72 6.87
N ALA A 38 3.99 7.89 6.30
CA ALA A 38 3.81 9.18 6.96
C ALA A 38 2.34 9.48 7.28
N LEU A 39 1.39 9.12 6.41
CA LEU A 39 -0.04 9.19 6.69
C LEU A 39 -0.43 8.24 7.84
N SER A 40 0.09 7.01 7.82
CA SER A 40 -0.17 6.02 8.87
C SER A 40 0.40 6.44 10.22
N ALA A 41 1.60 7.02 10.25
CA ALA A 41 2.24 7.54 11.46
C ALA A 41 1.45 8.70 12.09
N ARG A 42 0.66 9.42 11.28
CA ARG A 42 -0.26 10.46 11.72
C ARG A 42 -1.60 9.92 12.20
N VAL A 43 -1.81 8.60 12.20
CA VAL A 43 -3.08 7.94 12.57
C VAL A 43 -4.25 8.42 11.69
N LEU A 44 -3.96 8.67 10.41
CA LEU A 44 -4.98 9.05 9.43
C LEU A 44 -5.44 7.80 8.68
N PHE A 45 -6.75 7.62 8.54
CA PHE A 45 -7.28 6.69 7.55
C PHE A 45 -7.02 7.27 6.17
N TRP A 46 -6.53 6.44 5.24
CA TRP A 46 -6.23 6.91 3.89
C TRP A 46 -6.57 5.84 2.85
N SER A 47 -6.98 6.31 1.68
CA SER A 47 -7.12 5.50 0.48
C SER A 47 -6.33 6.17 -0.63
N GLY A 48 -5.35 5.46 -1.17
CA GLY A 48 -4.43 5.98 -2.18
C GLY A 48 -4.49 5.17 -3.44
N GLY A 49 -4.56 5.84 -4.59
CA GLY A 49 -4.33 5.16 -5.87
C GLY A 49 -2.92 4.57 -5.92
N ILE A 50 -2.77 3.39 -6.51
CA ILE A 50 -1.46 2.77 -6.76
C ILE A 50 -1.32 2.44 -8.23
N THR A 51 -0.08 2.31 -8.70
CA THR A 51 0.19 1.85 -10.07
C THR A 51 -0.01 0.35 -10.18
N ARG A 52 -0.30 -0.08 -11.40
CA ARG A 52 -0.45 -1.50 -11.78
C ARG A 52 0.79 -2.36 -11.47
N THR A 53 1.96 -1.72 -11.44
CA THR A 53 3.28 -2.32 -11.21
C THR A 53 3.69 -2.37 -9.75
N GLN A 54 2.89 -1.78 -8.85
CA GLN A 54 3.14 -1.83 -7.41
C GLN A 54 3.24 -3.28 -6.93
N THR A 55 4.30 -3.60 -6.19
CA THR A 55 4.50 -4.91 -5.59
C THR A 55 3.58 -5.07 -4.39
N VAL A 56 2.85 -6.18 -4.36
CA VAL A 56 1.89 -6.53 -3.32
C VAL A 56 1.99 -8.01 -2.96
N TYR A 57 1.74 -8.34 -1.72
CA TYR A 57 1.60 -9.71 -1.25
C TYR A 57 0.12 -10.05 -1.07
N PRO A 58 -0.26 -11.34 -1.13
CA PRO A 58 -1.59 -11.79 -0.73
C PRO A 58 -1.94 -11.34 0.68
N ALA A 59 -3.22 -11.09 0.97
CA ALA A 59 -3.66 -10.61 2.29
C ALA A 59 -3.21 -11.52 3.45
N GLU A 60 -3.13 -12.83 3.19
CA GLU A 60 -2.81 -13.86 4.18
C GLU A 60 -1.31 -13.97 4.48
N VAL A 61 -0.45 -13.20 3.81
CA VAL A 61 1.00 -13.29 4.07
C VAL A 61 1.29 -12.87 5.52
N ARG A 62 2.07 -13.68 6.22
CA ARG A 62 2.56 -13.40 7.56
C ARG A 62 4.08 -13.27 7.53
N LEU A 63 4.62 -12.40 8.38
CA LEU A 63 6.06 -12.33 8.63
C LEU A 63 6.38 -13.15 9.88
N SER A 64 7.19 -14.19 9.69
CA SER A 64 7.75 -14.94 10.80
C SER A 64 8.91 -14.12 11.40
N PRO A 65 8.85 -13.80 12.71
CA PRO A 65 9.93 -13.05 13.35
C PRO A 65 11.22 -13.87 13.33
N ILE A 66 12.35 -13.16 13.31
CA ILE A 66 13.66 -13.79 13.48
C ILE A 66 13.70 -14.32 14.92
N LEU A 67 13.75 -15.64 15.08
CA LEU A 67 13.80 -16.27 16.40
C LEU A 67 15.01 -15.74 17.19
N ARG A 68 14.81 -15.51 18.49
CA ARG A 68 15.87 -15.05 19.40
C ARG A 68 16.97 -16.08 19.54
N HIS A 69 16.66 -17.36 19.34
CA HIS A 69 17.60 -18.47 19.45
C HIS A 69 17.72 -19.14 18.08
N PHE A 70 18.95 -19.28 17.60
CA PHE A 70 19.27 -19.86 16.30
C PHE A 70 20.48 -20.78 16.46
N ARG A 71 20.43 -21.95 15.83
CA ARG A 71 21.63 -22.78 15.61
C ARG A 71 22.24 -22.39 14.26
N GLY A 72 23.47 -21.89 14.27
CA GLY A 72 24.17 -21.39 13.08
C GLY A 72 24.03 -19.88 12.85
N ARG A 73 24.23 -19.42 11.60
CA ARG A 73 24.21 -17.99 11.26
C ARG A 73 22.80 -17.41 11.45
N ARG A 74 22.69 -16.40 12.30
CA ARG A 74 21.42 -15.69 12.54
C ARG A 74 20.88 -15.07 11.23
N PRO A 75 19.63 -15.33 10.84
CA PRO A 75 19.00 -14.65 9.72
C PRO A 75 18.94 -13.15 9.96
N LYS A 76 19.28 -12.35 8.93
CA LYS A 76 19.28 -10.88 9.01
C LYS A 76 17.87 -10.28 8.79
N TYR A 77 17.01 -11.00 8.07
CA TYR A 77 15.68 -10.55 7.67
C TYR A 77 14.60 -11.57 8.08
N PRO A 78 13.39 -11.13 8.45
CA PRO A 78 12.29 -12.02 8.72
C PRO A 78 11.80 -12.71 7.45
N THR A 79 11.27 -13.92 7.59
CA THR A 79 10.81 -14.75 6.48
C THR A 79 9.31 -14.56 6.26
N THR A 80 8.88 -14.44 5.02
CA THR A 80 7.45 -14.42 4.67
C THR A 80 6.90 -15.84 4.57
N SER A 81 5.67 -16.05 5.04
CA SER A 81 4.99 -17.36 4.97
C SER A 81 4.68 -17.82 3.53
N ARG A 82 4.70 -16.89 2.57
CA ARG A 82 4.57 -17.14 1.14
C ARG A 82 5.74 -16.49 0.40
N PRO A 83 6.13 -17.03 -0.78
CA PRO A 83 7.16 -16.41 -1.62
C PRO A 83 6.75 -15.00 -2.08
N PHE A 84 7.71 -14.31 -2.69
CA PHE A 84 7.61 -12.92 -3.16
C PHE A 84 6.24 -12.55 -3.74
N GLY A 85 5.73 -11.39 -3.31
CA GLY A 85 4.44 -10.86 -3.74
C GLY A 85 4.47 -10.40 -5.20
N GLY A 86 3.43 -10.74 -5.97
CA GLY A 86 3.30 -10.33 -7.36
C GLY A 86 3.03 -8.84 -7.56
N ARG A 87 2.88 -8.43 -8.82
CA ARG A 87 2.38 -7.08 -9.15
C ARG A 87 0.89 -6.99 -8.84
N ALA A 88 0.41 -5.84 -8.40
CA ALA A 88 -1.01 -5.59 -8.13
C ALA A 88 -1.92 -5.97 -9.32
N SER A 89 -1.46 -5.78 -10.56
CA SER A 89 -2.17 -6.27 -11.74
C SER A 89 -2.37 -7.78 -11.77
N ALA A 90 -1.33 -8.55 -11.45
CA ALA A 90 -1.38 -9.99 -11.55
C ALA A 90 -2.43 -10.55 -10.58
N GLU A 91 -2.46 -10.01 -9.36
CA GLU A 91 -3.48 -10.37 -8.37
C GLU A 91 -4.88 -9.94 -8.82
N ARG A 92 -5.03 -8.73 -9.37
CA ARG A 92 -6.32 -8.25 -9.88
C ARG A 92 -6.84 -9.07 -11.08
N SER A 93 -5.97 -9.48 -11.99
CA SER A 93 -6.36 -10.23 -13.20
C SER A 93 -6.86 -11.65 -12.89
N ARG A 94 -6.57 -12.19 -11.70
CA ARG A 94 -7.06 -13.50 -11.27
C ARG A 94 -8.52 -13.48 -10.79
N LEU A 95 -9.10 -12.29 -10.59
CA LEU A 95 -10.44 -12.14 -10.05
C LEU A 95 -11.47 -11.88 -11.13
N ALA A 96 -12.70 -12.33 -10.85
CA ALA A 96 -13.86 -11.97 -11.64
C ALA A 96 -14.07 -10.46 -11.60
N GLN A 97 -14.06 -9.85 -12.78
CA GLN A 97 -14.29 -8.42 -12.94
C GLN A 97 -15.78 -8.15 -13.02
N ARG A 98 -16.21 -7.02 -12.44
CA ARG A 98 -17.58 -6.52 -12.51
C ARG A 98 -17.59 -5.23 -13.30
N ASN A 99 -18.60 -5.07 -14.13
CA ASN A 99 -18.88 -3.77 -14.75
C ASN A 99 -19.39 -2.84 -13.66
N VAL A 100 -18.81 -1.65 -13.59
CA VAL A 100 -19.25 -0.58 -12.70
C VAL A 100 -19.43 0.65 -13.55
N ASP A 101 -20.63 1.21 -13.48
CA ASP A 101 -20.95 2.51 -14.05
C ASP A 101 -20.62 3.56 -13.00
N LEU A 102 -19.65 4.42 -13.34
CA LEU A 102 -19.30 5.56 -12.52
C LEU A 102 -20.32 6.66 -12.79
N ALA A 103 -20.77 7.31 -11.71
CA ALA A 103 -21.73 8.40 -11.79
C ALA A 103 -21.30 9.44 -12.84
N SER A 104 -22.26 9.81 -13.67
CA SER A 104 -22.05 10.74 -14.78
C SER A 104 -21.43 12.04 -14.26
N ARG A 105 -20.24 12.38 -14.75
CA ARG A 105 -19.70 13.73 -14.62
C ARG A 105 -20.21 14.56 -15.80
N HIS A 106 -19.88 15.84 -15.80
CA HIS A 106 -20.21 16.78 -16.88
C HIS A 106 -19.75 16.34 -18.30
N GLN A 107 -19.02 15.23 -18.42
CA GLN A 107 -18.51 14.60 -19.66
C GLN A 107 -19.16 13.24 -19.98
N GLY A 108 -20.28 12.90 -19.34
CA GLY A 108 -21.00 11.64 -19.54
C GLY A 108 -20.64 10.55 -18.53
N ALA A 109 -21.41 9.46 -18.56
CA ALA A 109 -21.21 8.30 -17.71
C ALA A 109 -19.98 7.50 -18.18
N LEU A 110 -19.07 7.19 -17.25
CA LEU A 110 -17.89 6.38 -17.52
C LEU A 110 -18.16 4.97 -17.01
N SER A 111 -18.17 3.98 -17.89
CA SER A 111 -18.25 2.57 -17.50
C SER A 111 -16.87 1.90 -17.59
N GLY A 112 -16.65 0.92 -16.73
CA GLY A 112 -15.40 0.16 -16.72
C GLY A 112 -15.51 -1.16 -15.97
N ARG A 113 -14.55 -2.05 -16.21
CA ARG A 113 -14.41 -3.31 -15.49
C ARG A 113 -13.50 -3.15 -14.28
N PHE A 114 -14.02 -3.47 -13.11
CA PHE A 114 -13.30 -3.35 -11.84
C PHE A 114 -13.30 -4.68 -11.09
N ALA A 115 -12.25 -4.90 -10.32
CA ALA A 115 -12.14 -5.98 -9.35
C ALA A 115 -11.50 -5.42 -8.07
N ALA A 116 -11.97 -5.91 -6.93
CA ALA A 116 -11.45 -5.53 -5.62
C ALA A 116 -10.75 -6.73 -4.98
N VAL A 117 -9.58 -6.50 -4.42
CA VAL A 117 -8.75 -7.53 -3.78
C VAL A 117 -8.11 -6.97 -2.53
N TYR A 118 -8.10 -7.75 -1.46
CA TYR A 118 -7.30 -7.44 -0.28
C TYR A 118 -5.87 -7.92 -0.49
N VAL A 119 -4.92 -7.03 -0.30
CA VAL A 119 -3.48 -7.31 -0.46
C VAL A 119 -2.68 -6.58 0.62
N ARG A 120 -1.47 -7.05 0.90
CA ARG A 120 -0.49 -6.34 1.74
C ARG A 120 0.53 -5.65 0.86
N LEU A 121 0.70 -4.34 1.03
CA LEU A 121 1.72 -3.60 0.30
C LEU A 121 3.13 -4.01 0.76
N ALA A 122 4.04 -4.13 -0.21
CA ALA A 122 5.46 -4.35 0.01
C ALA A 122 6.15 -3.05 0.48
N ASP A 123 5.76 -2.57 1.67
CA ASP A 123 6.20 -1.28 2.25
C ASP A 123 7.18 -1.45 3.41
N GLY A 124 7.55 -2.70 3.73
CA GLY A 124 8.47 -3.04 4.80
C GLY A 124 9.93 -2.84 4.42
N LYS A 125 10.80 -3.25 5.34
CA LYS A 125 12.26 -3.24 5.10
C LYS A 125 12.61 -4.11 3.90
N GLU A 126 13.62 -3.66 3.17
CA GLU A 126 14.18 -4.42 2.06
C GLU A 126 14.98 -5.62 2.59
N ASN A 127 14.83 -6.78 1.93
CA ASN A 127 15.59 -8.00 2.22
C ASN A 127 16.90 -8.06 1.40
N SER A 128 17.68 -9.13 1.55
CA SER A 128 18.94 -9.33 0.81
C SER A 128 18.78 -9.49 -0.71
N GLN A 129 17.56 -9.67 -1.21
CA GLN A 129 17.25 -9.82 -2.63
C GLN A 129 16.73 -8.51 -3.25
N CYS A 130 16.93 -7.37 -2.55
CA CYS A 130 16.40 -6.06 -2.94
C CYS A 130 14.87 -6.04 -3.06
N GLN A 131 14.17 -6.86 -2.28
CA GLN A 131 12.71 -6.91 -2.24
C GLN A 131 12.19 -6.34 -0.93
N HIS A 132 11.23 -5.44 -1.02
CA HIS A 132 10.52 -4.96 0.16
C HIS A 132 9.59 -6.03 0.73
N LEU A 133 9.67 -6.24 2.04
CA LEU A 133 8.80 -7.14 2.78
C LEU A 133 7.39 -6.53 2.96
N PRO A 134 6.34 -7.32 3.23
CA PRO A 134 5.06 -6.75 3.64
C PRO A 134 5.24 -5.99 4.95
N ARG A 135 4.44 -4.94 5.17
CA ARG A 135 4.43 -4.26 6.46
C ARG A 135 3.90 -5.21 7.55
N GLN A 136 4.57 -5.26 8.70
CA GLN A 136 4.04 -5.93 9.88
C GLN A 136 2.73 -5.23 10.30
N ALA A 137 1.70 -6.01 10.60
CA ALA A 137 0.55 -5.44 11.30
C ALA A 137 1.06 -4.97 12.68
N ALA A 138 0.75 -3.73 13.03
CA ALA A 138 0.98 -3.22 14.38
C ALA A 138 0.07 -3.97 15.37
#